data_AF-A0A849S5B9-F1
#
_entry.id   AF-A0A849S5B9-F1
#
_cell.length_a   1.000
_cell.length_b   1.000
_cell.length_c   1.000
_cell.angle_alpha   90.00
_cell.angle_beta   90.00
_cell.angle_gamma   90.00
#
_symmetry.space_group_name_H-M   'P 1'
#
loop_
_entity.id
_entity.type
_entity.pdbx_description
1 polymer ?
#
loop_
_entity_poly.entity_id
_entity_poly.type
_entity_poly.pdbx_seq_one_letter_code
_entity_poly.pdbx_strand_id
1 'polypeptide(L)'
;MNKTLITLAMWLLLAVCGTAQGDFGELSNIANSLGFKPEDEQKLLAGDIITANLPETTDKMLAQSFAIYAPIYTYKIADLVLSERVFEGDSQVLASGRIDPKNIAKSLAKAQFNAKETSELDSLKKFTGGDDFNLSSAEVAQLTAAVNAGKTKPKALSKLYRGFLAARVQAYLKSGINGIAPYQRGDGNTSSAAHDLTAMTKATTLLATGAPGLYRSFLDYPQHQSSHLEHGFFWVKRKVQDRPTFVLEHRILEHSPEGGLVIMRREFYVGHSYNAAQAISGAYTIAHKGTLIFSTIRSSSDQIQGAMGAARHAIGRKLMTDELVARFKSLRTHFK
;
A
#
# COMPACT_ATOMS: atom_id res chain seq x y z
N MET A 1 11.20 -22.99 -13.06
CA MET A 1 10.14 -22.14 -12.46
C MET A 1 10.83 -21.25 -11.43
N ASN A 2 11.10 -19.98 -11.76
CA ASN A 2 11.98 -19.11 -10.97
C ASN A 2 11.34 -18.71 -9.64
N LYS A 3 12.11 -18.83 -8.56
CA LYS A 3 11.74 -18.55 -7.15
C LYS A 3 11.69 -17.05 -6.80
N THR A 4 11.45 -16.16 -7.76
CA THR A 4 11.57 -14.70 -7.55
C THR A 4 10.18 -14.06 -7.55
N LEU A 5 9.47 -14.27 -6.45
CA LEU A 5 8.02 -14.07 -6.41
C LEU A 5 7.70 -13.04 -5.32
N ILE A 6 7.59 -11.79 -5.78
CA ILE A 6 6.88 -10.63 -5.21
C ILE A 6 7.31 -10.20 -3.79
N THR A 7 8.21 -9.22 -3.74
CA THR A 7 8.49 -8.41 -2.55
C THR A 7 7.51 -7.23 -2.51
N LEU A 8 6.43 -7.32 -1.74
CA LEU A 8 5.53 -6.18 -1.47
C LEU A 8 6.09 -5.43 -0.26
N ALA A 9 6.72 -4.27 -0.49
CA ALA A 9 7.36 -3.53 0.59
C ALA A 9 6.32 -2.84 1.49
N MET A 10 6.16 -3.32 2.72
CA MET A 10 5.31 -2.70 3.73
C MET A 10 6.09 -2.42 5.00
N TRP A 11 6.30 -1.13 5.28
CA TRP A 11 6.72 -0.67 6.60
C TRP A 11 5.50 -0.16 7.35
N LEU A 12 5.07 -0.92 8.36
CA LEU A 12 4.40 -0.35 9.53
C LEU A 12 5.52 0.12 10.47
N LEU A 13 5.58 1.42 10.74
CA LEU A 13 6.30 1.93 11.90
C LEU A 13 5.30 2.33 12.97
N LEU A 14 5.67 2.01 14.21
CA LEU A 14 4.78 1.55 15.27
C LEU A 14 4.85 2.33 16.59
N ALA A 15 3.75 2.89 17.13
CA ALA A 15 3.72 4.31 17.44
C ALA A 15 2.36 5.09 17.67
N VAL A 16 1.56 4.77 18.68
CA VAL A 16 0.35 5.46 19.23
C VAL A 16 0.44 6.13 20.63
N CYS A 17 -0.19 7.26 20.99
CA CYS A 17 -0.65 7.37 22.40
C CYS A 17 -1.81 8.34 22.62
N GLY A 18 -2.91 7.77 23.07
CA GLY A 18 -3.63 8.13 24.28
C GLY A 18 -4.23 6.85 24.89
N THR A 19 -4.87 6.98 26.04
CA THR A 19 -5.38 5.85 26.83
C THR A 19 -6.78 5.44 26.37
N ALA A 20 -6.86 4.44 25.49
CA ALA A 20 -8.09 3.68 25.29
C ALA A 20 -8.04 2.52 26.28
N GLN A 21 -8.93 2.54 27.27
CA GLN A 21 -9.07 1.46 28.25
C GLN A 21 -10.03 0.42 27.68
N GLY A 22 -9.49 -0.58 26.98
CA GLY A 22 -10.25 -1.75 26.54
C GLY A 22 -9.97 -2.98 27.40
N ASP A 23 -11.02 -3.68 27.83
CA ASP A 23 -10.94 -5.04 28.36
C ASP A 23 -10.89 -6.05 27.19
N PHE A 24 -10.41 -7.27 27.44
CA PHE A 24 -10.17 -8.30 26.43
C PHE A 24 -11.43 -8.68 25.61
N GLY A 25 -12.62 -8.37 26.11
CA GLY A 25 -13.87 -8.50 25.35
C GLY A 25 -13.88 -7.73 24.02
N GLU A 26 -13.19 -6.58 23.93
CA GLU A 26 -13.05 -5.79 22.70
C GLU A 26 -12.08 -6.41 21.68
N LEU A 27 -11.09 -7.18 22.16
CA LEU A 27 -10.18 -7.93 21.28
C LEU A 27 -10.92 -9.00 20.51
N SER A 28 -12.00 -9.59 21.03
CA SER A 28 -12.75 -10.62 20.31
C SER A 28 -13.29 -10.12 18.97
N ASN A 29 -13.84 -8.91 18.92
CA ASN A 29 -14.40 -8.33 17.70
C ASN A 29 -13.31 -7.89 16.70
N ILE A 30 -12.20 -7.34 17.21
CA ILE A 30 -11.05 -6.96 16.39
C ILE A 30 -10.36 -8.22 15.84
N ALA A 31 -10.07 -9.20 16.69
CA ALA A 31 -9.47 -10.49 16.33
C ALA A 31 -10.32 -11.23 15.29
N ASN A 32 -11.64 -11.29 15.47
CA ASN A 32 -12.56 -11.87 14.49
C ASN A 32 -12.50 -11.12 13.14
N SER A 33 -12.47 -9.78 13.17
CA SER A 33 -12.34 -8.96 11.95
C SER A 33 -10.98 -9.11 11.27
N LEU A 34 -9.96 -9.50 12.04
CA LEU A 34 -8.62 -9.86 11.55
C LEU A 34 -8.53 -11.35 11.17
N GLY A 35 -9.59 -12.15 11.32
CA GLY A 35 -9.58 -13.58 10.99
C GLY A 35 -8.75 -14.44 11.94
N PHE A 36 -8.43 -13.94 13.13
CA PHE A 36 -7.74 -14.71 14.17
C PHE A 36 -8.71 -15.59 14.94
N LYS A 37 -8.19 -16.69 15.47
CA LYS A 37 -8.96 -17.64 16.25
C LYS A 37 -8.72 -17.43 17.76
N PRO A 38 -9.62 -17.90 18.63
CA PRO A 38 -9.42 -17.81 20.08
C PRO A 38 -8.06 -18.37 20.55
N GLU A 39 -7.57 -19.45 19.93
CA GLU A 39 -6.27 -20.03 20.26
C GLU A 39 -5.05 -19.16 19.88
N ASP A 40 -5.21 -18.15 19.02
CA ASP A 40 -4.13 -17.24 18.64
C ASP A 40 -3.86 -16.19 19.71
N GLU A 41 -4.79 -15.96 20.64
CA GLU A 41 -4.66 -15.01 21.74
C GLU A 41 -3.42 -15.29 22.61
N GLN A 42 -3.26 -16.54 23.04
CA GLN A 42 -2.15 -16.92 23.92
C GLN A 42 -0.80 -16.75 23.22
N LYS A 43 -0.73 -17.07 21.93
CA LYS A 43 0.48 -16.88 21.10
C LYS A 43 0.80 -15.40 20.92
N LEU A 44 -0.21 -14.60 20.63
CA LEU A 44 -0.08 -13.15 20.49
C LEU A 44 0.44 -12.51 21.78
N LEU A 45 -0.12 -12.88 22.94
CA LEU A 45 0.34 -12.42 24.26
C LEU A 45 1.76 -12.90 24.61
N ALA A 46 2.17 -14.07 24.10
CA ALA A 46 3.55 -14.55 24.20
C ALA A 46 4.54 -13.77 23.28
N GLY A 47 4.02 -12.87 22.45
CA GLY A 47 4.82 -12.05 21.52
C GLY A 47 5.09 -12.73 20.18
N ASP A 48 4.32 -13.77 19.82
CA ASP A 48 4.35 -14.36 18.50
C ASP A 48 3.71 -13.43 17.47
N ILE A 49 4.14 -13.59 16.21
CA ILE A 49 3.52 -12.92 15.07
C ILE A 49 2.38 -13.81 14.58
N ILE A 50 1.15 -13.29 14.64
CA ILE A 50 -0.03 -13.98 14.12
C ILE A 50 -0.34 -13.45 12.74
N THR A 51 -0.72 -14.35 11.83
CA THR A 51 -1.17 -14.01 10.47
C THR A 51 -2.40 -14.82 10.12
N ALA A 52 -3.36 -14.21 9.44
CA ALA A 52 -4.51 -14.92 8.92
C ALA A 52 -4.84 -14.48 7.48
N ASN A 53 -5.44 -15.39 6.72
CA ASN A 53 -5.97 -15.06 5.41
C ASN A 53 -7.33 -14.38 5.60
N LEU A 54 -7.54 -13.29 4.86
CA LEU A 54 -8.81 -12.58 4.86
C LEU A 54 -9.62 -12.97 3.62
N PRO A 55 -10.95 -12.76 3.61
CA PRO A 55 -11.76 -12.98 2.42
C PRO A 55 -11.27 -12.17 1.22
N GLU A 56 -11.11 -12.85 0.09
CA GLU A 56 -10.74 -12.28 -1.21
C GLU A 56 -12.02 -12.16 -2.05
N THR A 57 -12.41 -10.94 -2.44
CA THR A 57 -13.70 -10.69 -3.13
C THR A 57 -13.57 -10.61 -4.65
N THR A 58 -12.36 -10.80 -5.18
CA THR A 58 -12.07 -10.82 -6.62
C THR A 58 -10.97 -11.85 -6.89
N ASP A 59 -10.95 -12.44 -8.08
CA ASP A 59 -9.90 -13.36 -8.54
C ASP A 59 -8.49 -12.75 -8.64
N LYS A 60 -8.39 -11.41 -8.63
CA LYS A 60 -7.14 -10.66 -8.60
C LYS A 60 -6.63 -10.34 -7.20
N MET A 61 -7.40 -10.61 -6.14
CA MET A 61 -7.10 -10.11 -4.79
C MET A 61 -6.31 -11.14 -3.98
N LEU A 62 -5.28 -10.67 -3.29
CA LEU A 62 -4.70 -11.34 -2.12
C LEU A 62 -5.03 -10.52 -0.88
N ALA A 63 -5.41 -11.18 0.20
CA ALA A 63 -5.81 -10.52 1.43
C ALA A 63 -5.27 -11.24 2.67
N GLN A 64 -4.56 -10.50 3.53
CA GLN A 64 -4.03 -11.03 4.79
C GLN A 64 -4.13 -10.01 5.91
N SER A 65 -4.24 -10.53 7.13
CA SER A 65 -4.02 -9.78 8.36
C SER A 65 -2.74 -10.27 9.03
N PHE A 66 -2.20 -9.41 9.86
CA PHE A 66 -1.19 -9.79 10.82
C PHE A 66 -1.35 -9.00 12.11
N ALA A 67 -0.85 -9.56 13.21
CA ALA A 67 -0.74 -8.86 14.47
C ALA A 67 0.49 -9.29 15.28
N ILE A 68 0.95 -8.36 16.12
CA ILE A 68 1.97 -8.57 17.12
C ILE A 68 1.59 -7.81 18.39
N TYR A 69 2.00 -8.34 19.52
CA TYR A 69 1.95 -7.66 20.79
C TYR A 69 3.35 -7.12 21.15
N ALA A 70 3.43 -5.83 21.50
CA ALA A 70 4.70 -5.22 21.87
C ALA A 70 4.58 -4.40 23.18
N PRO A 71 5.57 -4.50 24.10
CA PRO A 71 5.61 -3.73 25.34
C PRO A 71 6.25 -2.34 25.09
N ILE A 72 5.70 -1.57 24.16
CA ILE A 72 6.19 -0.23 23.80
C ILE A 72 5.11 0.83 24.01
N TYR A 73 5.51 2.02 24.49
CA TYR A 73 4.70 3.23 24.63
C TYR A 73 5.04 4.26 23.56
N THR A 74 4.06 5.01 23.11
CA THR A 74 3.87 4.98 21.67
C THR A 74 3.55 6.38 21.03
N TYR A 75 3.79 7.51 21.71
CA TYR A 75 3.45 8.86 21.18
C TYR A 75 4.30 9.39 19.99
N LYS A 76 5.35 8.69 19.52
CA LYS A 76 6.36 9.24 18.58
C LYS A 76 6.06 9.08 17.07
N ILE A 77 4.87 8.65 16.65
CA ILE A 77 4.70 8.09 15.29
C ILE A 77 3.54 8.59 14.48
N ALA A 78 2.57 9.25 15.09
CA ALA A 78 1.72 10.14 14.30
C ALA A 78 2.59 11.06 13.41
N ASP A 79 3.64 11.63 14.01
CA ASP A 79 4.65 12.44 13.33
C ASP A 79 5.39 11.66 12.24
N LEU A 80 5.74 10.39 12.48
CA LEU A 80 6.49 9.58 11.53
C LEU A 80 5.65 9.19 10.32
N VAL A 81 4.40 8.74 10.53
CA VAL A 81 3.52 8.16 9.50
C VAL A 81 3.26 9.13 8.36
N LEU A 82 3.15 10.42 8.66
CA LEU A 82 2.97 11.49 7.69
C LEU A 82 4.27 12.19 7.31
N SER A 83 5.40 11.87 7.93
CA SER A 83 6.71 12.40 7.52
C SER A 83 7.32 11.60 6.35
N GLU A 84 8.26 12.23 5.64
CA GLU A 84 9.09 11.53 4.64
C GLU A 84 9.98 10.43 5.27
N ARG A 85 10.20 10.51 6.59
CA ARG A 85 11.04 9.58 7.34
C ARG A 85 10.42 8.20 7.46
N VAL A 86 9.14 8.03 7.10
CA VAL A 86 8.49 6.72 7.16
C VAL A 86 9.06 5.68 6.19
N PHE A 87 9.89 6.12 5.23
CA PHE A 87 10.62 5.25 4.33
C PHE A 87 12.07 5.02 4.80
N GLU A 88 12.52 5.67 5.88
CA GLU A 88 13.82 5.41 6.50
C GLU A 88 13.85 3.96 7.01
N GLY A 89 14.94 3.25 6.70
CA GLY A 89 15.11 1.84 7.07
C GLY A 89 14.63 0.84 6.01
N ASP A 90 13.82 1.26 5.02
CA ASP A 90 13.45 0.37 3.91
C ASP A 90 14.59 0.24 2.89
N SER A 91 15.36 -0.85 2.99
CA SER A 91 16.45 -1.12 2.05
C SER A 91 15.97 -1.29 0.59
N GLN A 92 14.66 -1.49 0.38
CA GLN A 92 14.07 -1.56 -0.96
C GLN A 92 13.69 -0.19 -1.51
N VAL A 93 13.58 0.86 -0.69
CA VAL A 93 13.31 2.23 -1.15
C VAL A 93 14.58 2.85 -1.68
N LEU A 94 14.53 3.28 -2.94
CA LEU A 94 15.63 3.92 -3.66
C LEU A 94 15.57 5.45 -3.56
N ALA A 95 14.34 5.99 -3.53
CA ALA A 95 14.07 7.40 -3.32
C ALA A 95 12.60 7.57 -2.95
N SER A 96 12.26 8.66 -2.27
CA SER A 96 10.88 9.00 -1.94
C SER A 96 10.75 10.51 -1.75
N GLY A 97 9.51 10.98 -1.65
CA GLY A 97 9.20 12.34 -1.25
C GLY A 97 7.72 12.54 -0.99
N ARG A 98 7.41 13.51 -0.12
CA ARG A 98 6.05 13.95 0.14
C ARG A 98 5.57 14.82 -1.02
N ILE A 99 4.30 14.67 -1.34
CA ILE A 99 3.61 15.42 -2.39
C ILE A 99 2.77 16.51 -1.71
N ASP A 100 3.11 17.76 -2.01
CA ASP A 100 2.23 18.90 -1.73
C ASP A 100 1.11 18.93 -2.78
N PRO A 101 -0.17 18.75 -2.40
CA PRO A 101 -1.31 18.82 -3.32
C PRO A 101 -1.40 20.15 -4.07
N LYS A 102 -0.87 21.25 -3.51
CA LYS A 102 -0.85 22.58 -4.13
C LYS A 102 0.34 22.77 -5.07
N ASN A 103 1.37 21.91 -4.98
CA ASN A 103 2.58 22.01 -5.79
C ASN A 103 3.13 20.63 -6.21
N ILE A 104 2.26 19.86 -6.89
CA ILE A 104 2.53 18.48 -7.30
C ILE A 104 3.80 18.37 -8.15
N ALA A 105 3.95 19.24 -9.16
CA ALA A 105 5.07 19.19 -10.09
C ALA A 105 6.44 19.41 -9.39
N LYS A 106 6.52 20.36 -8.46
CA LYS A 106 7.75 20.60 -7.68
C LYS A 106 8.04 19.43 -6.75
N SER A 107 7.02 18.86 -6.12
CA SER A 107 7.17 17.72 -5.21
C SER A 107 7.73 16.47 -5.90
N LEU A 108 7.43 16.30 -7.19
CA LEU A 108 7.91 15.19 -8.01
C LEU A 108 9.29 15.44 -8.63
N ALA A 109 9.95 16.57 -8.41
CA ALA A 109 11.18 16.93 -9.12
C ALA A 109 12.30 15.88 -8.99
N LYS A 110 12.37 15.19 -7.84
CA LYS A 110 13.35 14.13 -7.56
C LYS A 110 12.92 12.74 -8.04
N ALA A 111 11.68 12.56 -8.50
CA ALA A 111 11.21 11.31 -9.10
C ALA A 111 11.84 11.16 -10.49
N GLN A 112 12.86 10.32 -10.60
CA GLN A 112 13.59 10.11 -11.85
C GLN A 112 14.16 8.69 -11.97
N PHE A 113 14.25 8.22 -13.20
CA PHE A 113 15.09 7.08 -13.54
C PHE A 113 16.56 7.50 -13.51
N ASN A 114 17.44 6.59 -13.10
CA ASN A 114 18.89 6.79 -13.15
C ASN A 114 19.49 6.10 -14.38
N ALA A 115 20.72 6.47 -14.75
CA ALA A 115 21.38 5.93 -15.94
C ALA A 115 21.76 4.44 -15.81
N LYS A 116 21.79 3.89 -14.60
CA LYS A 116 22.09 2.47 -14.34
C LYS A 116 20.87 1.57 -14.51
N GLU A 117 19.68 2.14 -14.63
CA GLU A 117 18.41 1.42 -14.82
C GLU A 117 18.13 1.14 -16.31
N THR A 118 19.17 0.70 -17.04
CA THR A 118 19.12 0.51 -18.50
C THR A 118 18.03 -0.47 -18.91
N SER A 119 17.92 -1.62 -18.23
CA SER A 119 16.87 -2.62 -18.52
C SER A 119 15.47 -2.05 -18.36
N GLU A 120 15.21 -1.28 -17.29
CA GLU A 120 13.88 -0.70 -17.06
C GLU A 120 13.54 0.36 -18.12
N LEU A 121 14.52 1.20 -18.47
CA LEU A 121 14.38 2.20 -19.52
C LEU A 121 14.18 1.55 -20.89
N ASP A 122 14.86 0.43 -21.17
CA ASP A 122 14.70 -0.34 -22.39
C ASP A 122 13.31 -0.96 -22.51
N SER A 123 12.79 -1.54 -21.42
CA SER A 123 11.41 -2.05 -21.37
C SER A 123 10.41 -0.92 -21.55
N LEU A 124 10.59 0.22 -20.87
CA LEU A 124 9.69 1.37 -20.99
C LEU A 124 9.62 1.89 -22.44
N LYS A 125 10.76 1.99 -23.14
CA LYS A 125 10.78 2.46 -24.55
C LYS A 125 10.02 1.54 -25.50
N LYS A 126 9.95 0.24 -25.20
CA LYS A 126 9.31 -0.78 -26.03
C LYS A 126 7.85 -1.02 -25.64
N PHE A 127 7.38 -0.41 -24.56
CA PHE A 127 6.07 -0.70 -24.02
C PHE A 127 4.94 -0.13 -24.90
N THR A 128 4.07 -1.01 -25.36
CA THR A 128 2.88 -0.68 -26.18
C THR A 128 1.57 -1.14 -25.53
N GLY A 129 1.63 -1.58 -24.27
CA GLY A 129 0.54 -2.27 -23.57
C GLY A 129 0.99 -3.64 -23.05
N GLY A 130 0.27 -4.18 -22.06
CA GLY A 130 0.55 -5.48 -21.45
C GLY A 130 0.77 -5.39 -19.94
N ASP A 131 1.44 -6.40 -19.39
CA ASP A 131 1.62 -6.57 -17.93
C ASP A 131 2.93 -5.99 -17.39
N ASP A 132 3.82 -5.54 -18.28
CA ASP A 132 5.15 -5.02 -17.89
C ASP A 132 5.08 -3.67 -17.15
N PHE A 133 4.05 -2.88 -17.45
CA PHE A 133 3.79 -1.57 -16.84
C PHE A 133 2.29 -1.31 -16.69
N ASN A 134 1.94 -0.58 -15.63
CA ASN A 134 0.58 -0.09 -15.39
C ASN A 134 0.38 1.31 -15.97
N LEU A 135 0.49 1.45 -17.30
CA LEU A 135 0.17 2.71 -17.98
C LEU A 135 -1.20 2.62 -18.62
N SER A 136 -1.90 3.75 -18.63
CA SER A 136 -3.17 3.91 -19.36
C SER A 136 -2.92 4.06 -20.86
N SER A 137 -3.95 3.84 -21.68
CA SER A 137 -3.83 3.99 -23.15
C SER A 137 -3.33 5.37 -23.58
N ALA A 138 -3.74 6.44 -22.87
CA ALA A 138 -3.29 7.80 -23.14
C ALA A 138 -1.81 8.01 -22.82
N GLU A 139 -1.31 7.42 -21.72
CA GLU A 139 0.10 7.49 -21.34
C GLU A 139 0.98 6.64 -22.28
N VAL A 140 0.49 5.47 -22.71
CA VAL A 140 1.15 4.65 -23.74
C VAL A 140 1.31 5.45 -25.03
N ALA A 141 0.24 6.13 -25.50
CA ALA A 141 0.32 6.97 -26.68
C ALA A 141 1.33 8.12 -26.53
N GLN A 142 1.37 8.79 -25.38
CA GLN A 142 2.35 9.85 -25.10
C GLN A 142 3.79 9.32 -25.04
N LEU A 143 3.99 8.13 -24.48
CA LEU A 143 5.28 7.45 -24.42
C LEU A 143 5.77 7.08 -25.81
N THR A 144 4.94 6.43 -26.62
CA THR A 144 5.26 6.10 -28.02
C THR A 144 5.61 7.35 -28.82
N ALA A 145 4.81 8.42 -28.71
CA ALA A 145 5.09 9.67 -29.40
C ALA A 145 6.44 10.30 -28.96
N ALA A 146 6.76 10.25 -27.66
CA ALA A 146 8.03 10.76 -27.16
C ALA A 146 9.23 9.93 -27.66
N VAL A 147 9.10 8.60 -27.66
CA VAL A 147 10.14 7.68 -28.15
C VAL A 147 10.37 7.89 -29.65
N ASN A 148 9.31 7.99 -30.46
CA ASN A 148 9.39 8.27 -31.89
C ASN A 148 10.04 9.64 -32.18
N ALA A 149 9.84 10.62 -31.31
CA ALA A 149 10.51 11.92 -31.36
C ALA A 149 11.96 11.91 -30.82
N GLY A 150 12.55 10.73 -30.57
CA GLY A 150 13.94 10.58 -30.11
C GLY A 150 14.17 10.91 -28.62
N LYS A 151 13.11 11.09 -27.81
CA LYS A 151 13.22 11.42 -26.38
C LYS A 151 13.50 10.19 -25.51
N THR A 152 14.54 9.43 -25.85
CA THR A 152 14.88 8.13 -25.27
C THR A 152 15.88 8.17 -24.12
N LYS A 153 16.51 9.33 -23.88
CA LYS A 153 17.49 9.51 -22.78
C LYS A 153 16.80 9.47 -21.40
N PRO A 154 17.47 8.98 -20.34
CA PRO A 154 16.88 8.86 -18.99
C PRO A 154 16.22 10.15 -18.48
N LYS A 155 16.86 11.31 -18.72
CA LYS A 155 16.32 12.63 -18.31
C LYS A 155 15.00 12.96 -18.99
N ALA A 156 14.84 12.62 -20.28
CA ALA A 156 13.64 12.90 -21.05
C ALA A 156 12.50 11.96 -20.64
N LEU A 157 12.78 10.67 -20.50
CA LEU A 157 11.82 9.67 -20.02
C LEU A 157 11.38 9.98 -18.58
N SER A 158 12.31 10.39 -17.70
CA SER A 158 11.96 10.83 -16.34
C SER A 158 11.05 12.06 -16.34
N LYS A 159 11.28 13.04 -17.24
CA LYS A 159 10.40 14.21 -17.36
C LYS A 159 8.99 13.81 -17.80
N LEU A 160 8.89 12.91 -18.79
CA LEU A 160 7.61 12.39 -19.25
C LEU A 160 6.87 11.65 -18.14
N TYR A 161 7.56 10.72 -17.47
CA TYR A 161 6.98 9.91 -16.41
C TYR A 161 6.55 10.73 -15.20
N ARG A 162 7.29 11.79 -14.82
CA ARG A 162 6.82 12.77 -13.83
C ARG A 162 5.51 13.44 -14.23
N GLY A 163 5.31 13.68 -15.53
CA GLY A 163 4.04 14.17 -16.05
C GLY A 163 2.90 13.18 -15.81
N PHE A 164 3.13 11.89 -16.05
CA PHE A 164 2.17 10.83 -15.75
C PHE A 164 1.84 10.77 -14.26
N LEU A 165 2.86 10.75 -13.39
CA LEU A 165 2.68 10.76 -11.95
C LEU A 165 1.88 12.00 -11.48
N ALA A 166 2.21 13.19 -12.00
CA ALA A 166 1.50 14.42 -11.65
C ALA A 166 0.02 14.38 -12.05
N ALA A 167 -0.28 13.92 -13.27
CA ALA A 167 -1.65 13.79 -13.76
C ALA A 167 -2.45 12.79 -12.92
N ARG A 168 -1.83 11.67 -12.51
CA ARG A 168 -2.46 10.66 -11.65
C ARG A 168 -2.75 11.18 -10.25
N VAL A 169 -1.81 11.89 -9.63
CA VAL A 169 -2.04 12.57 -8.35
C VAL A 169 -3.20 13.56 -8.49
N GLN A 170 -3.20 14.39 -9.53
CA GLN A 170 -4.27 15.38 -9.74
C GLN A 170 -5.65 14.73 -9.92
N ALA A 171 -5.74 13.67 -10.71
CA ALA A 171 -6.98 12.93 -10.91
C ALA A 171 -7.46 12.26 -9.61
N TYR A 172 -6.55 11.67 -8.84
CA TYR A 172 -6.86 11.05 -7.55
C TYR A 172 -7.29 12.07 -6.50
N LEU A 173 -6.63 13.24 -6.41
CA LEU A 173 -7.04 14.31 -5.50
C LEU A 173 -8.44 14.83 -5.81
N LYS A 174 -8.81 14.88 -7.10
CA LYS A 174 -10.11 15.37 -7.56
C LYS A 174 -11.25 14.37 -7.33
N SER A 175 -10.99 13.09 -7.58
CA SER A 175 -12.05 12.07 -7.70
C SER A 175 -11.78 10.77 -6.93
N GLY A 176 -10.70 10.72 -6.15
CA GLY A 176 -10.25 9.54 -5.42
C GLY A 176 -10.07 8.33 -6.31
N ILE A 177 -10.64 7.20 -5.87
CA ILE A 177 -10.60 5.93 -6.61
C ILE A 177 -11.15 6.09 -8.04
N ASN A 178 -12.20 6.89 -8.22
CA ASN A 178 -12.81 7.13 -9.54
C ASN A 178 -11.91 7.94 -10.48
N GLY A 179 -10.86 8.57 -9.97
CA GLY A 179 -9.84 9.27 -10.77
C GLY A 179 -8.76 8.34 -11.32
N ILE A 180 -8.73 7.07 -10.94
CA ILE A 180 -7.68 6.13 -11.36
C ILE A 180 -8.00 5.61 -12.76
N ALA A 181 -7.22 6.03 -13.75
CA ALA A 181 -7.34 5.53 -15.11
C ALA A 181 -7.01 4.02 -15.21
N PRO A 182 -7.79 3.23 -15.98
CA PRO A 182 -7.48 1.83 -16.27
C PRO A 182 -6.12 1.65 -16.94
N TYR A 183 -5.50 0.49 -16.73
CA TYR A 183 -4.22 0.11 -17.33
C TYR A 183 -4.43 -0.63 -18.65
N GLN A 184 -3.65 -0.27 -19.67
CA GLN A 184 -3.68 -0.87 -21.00
C GLN A 184 -2.95 -2.22 -21.00
N ARG A 185 -3.69 -3.30 -21.27
CA ARG A 185 -3.18 -4.67 -21.29
C ARG A 185 -2.91 -5.21 -22.70
N GLY A 186 -3.14 -4.39 -23.72
CA GLY A 186 -3.00 -4.80 -25.12
C GLY A 186 -4.29 -5.41 -25.65
N ASP A 187 -4.40 -5.51 -26.98
CA ASP A 187 -5.55 -6.10 -27.67
C ASP A 187 -6.93 -5.52 -27.26
N GLY A 188 -6.96 -4.24 -26.88
CA GLY A 188 -8.16 -3.57 -26.39
C GLY A 188 -8.55 -3.90 -24.94
N ASN A 189 -7.82 -4.79 -24.26
CA ASN A 189 -8.07 -5.17 -22.88
C ASN A 189 -7.53 -4.15 -21.89
N THR A 190 -8.24 -3.97 -20.78
CA THR A 190 -7.79 -3.09 -19.70
C THR A 190 -7.97 -3.74 -18.34
N SER A 191 -7.18 -3.28 -17.36
CA SER A 191 -7.31 -3.66 -15.95
C SER A 191 -7.66 -2.43 -15.11
N SER A 192 -8.66 -2.56 -14.22
CA SER A 192 -9.19 -1.44 -13.44
C SER A 192 -8.76 -1.52 -11.97
N ALA A 193 -7.67 -0.83 -11.64
CA ALA A 193 -7.25 -0.64 -10.25
C ALA A 193 -8.32 0.07 -9.40
N ALA A 194 -9.16 0.93 -10.03
CA ALA A 194 -10.27 1.59 -9.36
C ALA A 194 -11.32 0.58 -8.85
N HIS A 195 -11.69 -0.37 -9.70
CA HIS A 195 -12.59 -1.46 -9.34
C HIS A 195 -11.99 -2.31 -8.22
N ASP A 196 -10.72 -2.69 -8.35
CA ASP A 196 -10.03 -3.51 -7.36
C ASP A 196 -9.98 -2.83 -5.97
N LEU A 197 -9.59 -1.56 -5.91
CA LEU A 197 -9.53 -0.79 -4.66
C LEU A 197 -10.90 -0.59 -4.00
N THR A 198 -11.94 -0.41 -4.82
CA THR A 198 -13.33 -0.37 -4.33
C THR A 198 -13.71 -1.69 -3.68
N ALA A 199 -13.42 -2.82 -4.35
CA ALA A 199 -13.69 -4.15 -3.82
C ALA A 199 -12.90 -4.43 -2.53
N MET A 200 -11.61 -4.08 -2.48
CA MET A 200 -10.79 -4.22 -1.27
C MET A 200 -11.34 -3.43 -0.09
N THR A 201 -11.84 -2.21 -0.33
CA THR A 201 -12.40 -1.38 0.73
C THR A 201 -13.71 -1.96 1.23
N LYS A 202 -14.61 -2.36 0.32
CA LYS A 202 -15.87 -3.04 0.68
C LYS A 202 -15.68 -4.36 1.42
N ALA A 203 -14.58 -5.07 1.16
CA ALA A 203 -14.21 -6.30 1.85
C ALA A 203 -13.68 -6.08 3.28
N THR A 204 -13.53 -4.83 3.73
CA THR A 204 -12.99 -4.50 5.06
C THR A 204 -14.10 -4.39 6.10
N THR A 205 -14.36 -5.48 6.80
CA THR A 205 -15.29 -5.53 7.94
C THR A 205 -14.81 -4.71 9.15
N LEU A 206 -13.48 -4.71 9.40
CA LEU A 206 -12.86 -3.98 10.51
C LEU A 206 -13.32 -2.51 10.60
N LEU A 207 -13.23 -1.77 9.49
CA LEU A 207 -13.68 -0.38 9.46
C LEU A 207 -15.20 -0.27 9.33
N ALA A 208 -15.84 -1.13 8.54
CA ALA A 208 -17.28 -1.07 8.32
C ALA A 208 -18.07 -1.21 9.62
N THR A 209 -17.60 -2.07 10.54
CA THR A 209 -18.23 -2.30 11.85
C THR A 209 -17.65 -1.38 12.93
N GLY A 210 -16.33 -1.25 13.01
CA GLY A 210 -15.67 -0.55 14.12
C GLY A 210 -15.56 0.97 13.95
N ALA A 211 -15.56 1.48 12.71
CA ALA A 211 -15.38 2.91 12.41
C ALA A 211 -16.10 3.30 11.10
N PRO A 212 -17.46 3.24 11.04
CA PRO A 212 -18.21 3.41 9.80
C PRO A 212 -18.02 4.78 9.12
N GLY A 213 -17.77 5.84 9.90
CA GLY A 213 -17.40 7.16 9.37
C GLY A 213 -16.04 7.15 8.65
N LEU A 214 -15.06 6.46 9.24
CA LEU A 214 -13.73 6.29 8.65
C LEU A 214 -13.78 5.41 7.40
N TYR A 215 -14.56 4.33 7.45
CA TYR A 215 -14.86 3.48 6.30
C TYR A 215 -15.39 4.30 5.11
N ARG A 216 -16.39 5.16 5.36
CA ARG A 216 -16.97 6.01 4.33
C ARG A 216 -15.96 7.03 3.80
N SER A 217 -15.22 7.69 4.69
CA SER A 217 -14.15 8.63 4.32
C SER A 217 -13.09 7.97 3.42
N PHE A 218 -12.72 6.72 3.72
CA PHE A 218 -11.71 5.98 2.96
C PHE A 218 -12.24 5.47 1.62
N LEU A 219 -13.49 5.03 1.55
CA LEU A 219 -14.13 4.57 0.32
C LEU A 219 -14.39 5.73 -0.65
N ASP A 220 -14.94 6.83 -0.13
CA ASP A 220 -15.52 7.91 -0.92
C ASP A 220 -14.61 9.13 -1.05
N TYR A 221 -13.36 9.08 -0.53
CA TYR A 221 -12.38 10.16 -0.67
C TYR A 221 -12.39 10.73 -2.11
N PRO A 222 -12.42 12.06 -2.30
CA PRO A 222 -12.28 13.12 -1.29
C PRO A 222 -13.59 13.54 -0.59
N GLN A 223 -14.69 12.81 -0.76
CA GLN A 223 -15.96 13.12 -0.11
C GLN A 223 -15.99 12.60 1.32
N HIS A 224 -16.90 13.15 2.14
CA HIS A 224 -17.17 12.67 3.50
C HIS A 224 -15.99 12.72 4.48
N GLN A 225 -15.03 13.62 4.27
CA GLN A 225 -13.86 13.76 5.17
C GLN A 225 -14.24 14.50 6.46
N SER A 226 -13.72 14.05 7.60
CA SER A 226 -13.82 14.76 8.87
C SER A 226 -12.59 15.65 9.10
N SER A 227 -12.72 16.65 9.97
CA SER A 227 -11.60 17.52 10.37
C SER A 227 -10.52 16.82 11.19
N HIS A 228 -10.77 15.59 11.64
CA HIS A 228 -9.83 14.78 12.45
C HIS A 228 -8.94 13.87 11.59
N LEU A 229 -9.14 13.90 10.26
CA LEU A 229 -8.32 13.13 9.32
C LEU A 229 -7.18 13.98 8.80
N GLU A 230 -5.97 13.45 8.96
CA GLU A 230 -4.79 14.03 8.35
C GLU A 230 -4.37 13.21 7.13
N HIS A 231 -4.10 13.92 6.04
CA HIS A 231 -3.75 13.32 4.76
C HIS A 231 -2.25 13.49 4.45
N GLY A 232 -1.63 12.41 3.97
CA GLY A 232 -0.28 12.42 3.42
C GLY A 232 -0.27 11.80 2.04
N PHE A 233 0.34 12.49 1.07
CA PHE A 233 0.54 11.97 -0.28
C PHE A 233 2.03 11.80 -0.53
N PHE A 234 2.43 10.70 -1.14
CA PHE A 234 3.83 10.39 -1.34
C PHE A 234 4.06 9.79 -2.72
N TRP A 235 5.24 10.05 -3.27
CA TRP A 235 5.80 9.22 -4.31
C TRP A 235 6.95 8.41 -3.71
N VAL A 236 7.05 7.16 -4.12
CA VAL A 236 8.10 6.25 -3.69
C VAL A 236 8.67 5.58 -4.92
N LYS A 237 9.98 5.55 -5.03
CA LYS A 237 10.70 4.70 -5.96
C LYS A 237 11.32 3.55 -5.16
N ARG A 238 10.89 2.33 -5.41
CA ARG A 238 11.38 1.14 -4.68
C ARG A 238 11.65 -0.03 -5.61
N LYS A 239 12.43 -0.99 -5.14
CA LYS A 239 12.63 -2.26 -5.84
C LYS A 239 11.44 -3.18 -5.57
N VAL A 240 10.85 -3.68 -6.66
CA VAL A 240 9.84 -4.75 -6.65
C VAL A 240 10.26 -5.74 -7.73
N GLN A 241 10.44 -7.03 -7.36
CA GLN A 241 11.00 -8.03 -8.28
C GLN A 241 12.32 -7.57 -8.91
N ASP A 242 13.21 -6.98 -8.09
CA ASP A 242 14.50 -6.38 -8.49
C ASP A 242 14.44 -5.24 -9.51
N ARG A 243 13.23 -4.81 -9.89
CA ARG A 243 13.00 -3.68 -10.81
C ARG A 243 12.62 -2.42 -10.04
N PRO A 244 13.12 -1.24 -10.44
CA PRO A 244 12.71 0.03 -9.85
C PRO A 244 11.29 0.39 -10.29
N THR A 245 10.39 0.56 -9.34
CA THR A 245 8.99 0.92 -9.58
C THR A 245 8.64 2.23 -8.87
N PHE A 246 7.87 3.08 -9.54
CA PHE A 246 7.24 4.25 -8.91
C PHE A 246 5.89 3.86 -8.32
N VAL A 247 5.64 4.30 -7.09
CA VAL A 247 4.38 4.10 -6.37
C VAL A 247 3.87 5.47 -5.93
N LEU A 248 2.57 5.71 -6.11
CA LEU A 248 1.89 6.85 -5.51
C LEU A 248 1.02 6.34 -4.37
N GLU A 249 1.18 6.97 -3.22
CA GLU A 249 0.60 6.52 -1.96
C GLU A 249 -0.20 7.65 -1.31
N HIS A 250 -1.39 7.30 -0.83
CA HIS A 250 -2.23 8.14 0.01
C HIS A 250 -2.29 7.50 1.40
N ARG A 251 -1.95 8.27 2.43
CA ARG A 251 -2.11 7.91 3.83
C ARG A 251 -3.16 8.79 4.46
N ILE A 252 -4.02 8.17 5.25
CA ILE A 252 -4.98 8.85 6.12
C ILE A 252 -4.65 8.43 7.53
N LEU A 253 -4.40 9.40 8.38
CA LEU A 253 -4.20 9.23 9.80
C LEU A 253 -5.45 9.72 10.54
N GLU A 254 -6.00 8.89 11.41
CA GLU A 254 -7.00 9.29 12.37
C GLU A 254 -6.44 9.17 13.78
N HIS A 255 -6.48 10.27 14.51
CA HIS A 255 -6.29 10.28 15.96
C HIS A 255 -7.62 9.97 16.61
N SER A 256 -7.76 8.78 17.21
CA SER A 256 -8.96 8.48 18.00
C SER A 256 -8.97 9.39 19.24
N PRO A 257 -10.12 9.96 19.63
CA PRO A 257 -10.28 10.69 20.89
C PRO A 257 -9.88 9.88 22.13
N GLU A 258 -10.01 8.56 22.05
CA GLU A 258 -9.62 7.62 23.10
C GLU A 258 -8.13 7.28 23.03
N GLY A 259 -7.38 7.87 22.10
CA GLY A 259 -5.95 7.70 22.01
C GLY A 259 -5.47 6.48 21.24
N GLY A 260 -6.36 5.79 20.51
CA GLY A 260 -5.97 4.88 19.45
C GLY A 260 -5.42 5.62 18.22
N LEU A 261 -4.65 4.90 17.40
CA LEU A 261 -4.20 5.37 16.08
C LEU A 261 -4.71 4.43 15.02
N VAL A 262 -5.35 4.98 13.99
CA VAL A 262 -5.68 4.23 12.77
C VAL A 262 -4.97 4.86 11.59
N ILE A 263 -4.24 4.04 10.86
CA ILE A 263 -3.52 4.43 9.64
C ILE A 263 -4.15 3.66 8.50
N MET A 264 -4.75 4.38 7.56
CA MET A 264 -5.13 3.80 6.28
C MET A 264 -4.11 4.22 5.24
N ARG A 265 -3.76 3.27 4.40
CA ARG A 265 -2.79 3.46 3.34
C ARG A 265 -3.35 2.90 2.05
N ARG A 266 -3.23 3.65 0.97
CA ARG A 266 -3.63 3.23 -0.37
C ARG A 266 -2.54 3.56 -1.37
N GLU A 267 -2.02 2.53 -2.00
CA GLU A 267 -1.13 2.63 -3.15
C GLU A 267 -2.00 2.69 -4.41
N PHE A 268 -2.42 3.91 -4.76
CA PHE A 268 -3.37 4.15 -5.85
C PHE A 268 -2.73 4.15 -7.25
N TYR A 269 -1.40 4.04 -7.29
CA TYR A 269 -0.64 3.77 -8.50
C TYR A 269 0.62 2.99 -8.15
N VAL A 270 0.93 1.98 -8.95
CA VAL A 270 2.15 1.18 -8.86
C VAL A 270 2.63 0.96 -10.29
N GLY A 271 3.90 1.21 -10.58
CA GLY A 271 4.41 1.18 -11.95
C GLY A 271 4.30 -0.18 -12.64
N HIS A 272 4.36 -1.29 -11.90
CA HIS A 272 4.28 -2.67 -12.43
C HIS A 272 4.07 -3.72 -11.31
N SER A 273 4.06 -5.01 -11.66
CA SER A 273 3.96 -6.22 -10.80
C SER A 273 2.62 -6.47 -10.10
N TYR A 274 1.97 -5.44 -9.59
CA TYR A 274 0.61 -5.50 -9.03
C TYR A 274 -0.12 -4.20 -9.39
N ASN A 275 -1.44 -4.24 -9.39
CA ASN A 275 -2.28 -3.16 -9.89
C ASN A 275 -2.49 -2.08 -8.82
N ALA A 276 -2.82 -2.51 -7.60
CA ALA A 276 -3.03 -1.62 -6.47
C ALA A 276 -2.88 -2.38 -5.15
N ALA A 277 -2.69 -1.64 -4.06
CA ALA A 277 -2.72 -2.19 -2.72
C ALA A 277 -3.33 -1.20 -1.73
N GLN A 278 -3.87 -1.73 -0.64
CA GLN A 278 -4.21 -0.92 0.53
C GLN A 278 -3.97 -1.69 1.82
N ALA A 279 -3.69 -0.93 2.87
CA ALA A 279 -3.50 -1.45 4.20
C ALA A 279 -4.27 -0.62 5.21
N ILE A 280 -4.76 -1.27 6.25
CA ILE A 280 -5.38 -0.62 7.40
C ILE A 280 -4.66 -1.14 8.62
N SER A 281 -3.95 -0.26 9.28
CA SER A 281 -3.11 -0.54 10.43
C SER A 281 -3.69 0.15 11.65
N GLY A 282 -3.58 -0.52 12.78
CA GLY A 282 -4.01 0.04 14.04
C GLY A 282 -3.07 -0.38 15.15
N ALA A 283 -3.04 0.43 16.19
CA ALA A 283 -2.43 0.01 17.44
C ALA A 283 -3.30 0.44 18.62
N TYR A 284 -3.52 -0.51 19.51
CA TYR A 284 -4.49 -0.46 20.60
C TYR A 284 -3.78 -0.85 21.87
N THR A 285 -3.79 0.05 22.85
CA THR A 285 -3.22 -0.23 24.17
C THR A 285 -4.18 -1.13 24.94
N ILE A 286 -3.70 -2.25 25.43
CA ILE A 286 -4.42 -3.15 26.32
C ILE A 286 -3.97 -2.82 27.74
N ALA A 287 -4.92 -2.43 28.60
CA ALA A 287 -4.64 -1.96 29.94
C ALA A 287 -3.75 -2.95 30.72
N HIS A 288 -2.67 -2.43 31.31
CA HIS A 288 -1.67 -3.18 32.11
C HIS A 288 -0.95 -4.32 31.39
N LYS A 289 -1.12 -4.44 30.07
CA LYS A 289 -0.58 -5.54 29.27
C LYS A 289 0.45 -5.01 28.27
N GLY A 290 0.09 -4.05 27.40
CA GLY A 290 0.97 -3.56 26.34
C GLY A 290 0.18 -3.09 25.14
N THR A 291 0.79 -3.03 23.96
CA THR A 291 0.13 -2.54 22.74
C THR A 291 -0.07 -3.68 21.75
N LEU A 292 -1.33 -3.96 21.39
CA LEU A 292 -1.65 -4.76 20.22
C LEU A 292 -1.45 -3.91 18.98
N ILE A 293 -0.79 -4.49 18.00
CA ILE A 293 -0.49 -3.86 16.73
C ILE A 293 -0.98 -4.79 15.66
N PHE A 294 -1.73 -4.28 14.69
CA PHE A 294 -2.16 -5.07 13.56
C PHE A 294 -2.06 -4.29 12.25
N SER A 295 -2.09 -5.04 11.15
CA SER A 295 -2.56 -4.52 9.89
C SER A 295 -3.36 -5.56 9.13
N THR A 296 -4.34 -5.08 8.38
CA THR A 296 -4.85 -5.80 7.22
C THR A 296 -4.19 -5.23 5.97
N ILE A 297 -3.99 -6.09 4.98
CA ILE A 297 -3.42 -5.72 3.70
C ILE A 297 -4.22 -6.45 2.62
N ARG A 298 -4.58 -5.72 1.58
CA ARG A 298 -5.14 -6.26 0.36
C ARG A 298 -4.38 -5.71 -0.83
N SER A 299 -4.06 -6.58 -1.79
CA SER A 299 -3.40 -6.19 -3.05
C SER A 299 -4.08 -6.87 -4.22
N SER A 300 -4.10 -6.22 -5.38
CA SER A 300 -4.59 -6.82 -6.62
C SER A 300 -3.49 -7.00 -7.64
N SER A 301 -3.50 -8.11 -8.38
CA SER A 301 -2.59 -8.33 -9.51
C SER A 301 -3.26 -9.18 -10.58
N ASP A 302 -3.04 -8.82 -11.83
CA ASP A 302 -3.48 -9.65 -12.97
C ASP A 302 -2.71 -10.99 -13.01
N GLN A 303 -1.53 -11.07 -12.38
CA GLN A 303 -0.66 -12.26 -12.40
C GLN A 303 -1.23 -13.46 -11.64
N ILE A 304 -2.16 -13.24 -10.71
CA ILE A 304 -2.78 -14.31 -9.90
C ILE A 304 -4.14 -14.75 -10.45
N GLN A 305 -4.63 -14.11 -11.52
CA GLN A 305 -5.86 -14.45 -12.21
C GLN A 305 -5.67 -15.66 -13.16
N GLY A 306 -6.77 -16.35 -13.51
CA GLY A 306 -6.83 -17.33 -14.61
C GLY A 306 -6.67 -18.79 -14.19
N ALA A 307 -6.41 -19.67 -15.15
CA ALA A 307 -6.21 -21.10 -14.90
C ALA A 307 -5.06 -21.31 -13.89
N MET A 308 -5.30 -22.16 -12.88
CA MET A 308 -4.46 -22.33 -11.67
C MET A 308 -4.50 -21.18 -10.65
N GLY A 309 -5.51 -20.30 -10.70
CA GLY A 309 -5.68 -19.17 -9.77
C GLY A 309 -5.54 -19.58 -8.30
N ALA A 310 -6.19 -20.66 -7.85
CA ALA A 310 -6.09 -21.14 -6.47
C ALA A 310 -4.64 -21.46 -6.02
N ALA A 311 -3.84 -22.05 -6.90
CA ALA A 311 -2.44 -22.36 -6.60
C ALA A 311 -1.57 -21.09 -6.57
N ARG A 312 -1.80 -20.15 -7.52
CA ARG A 312 -1.10 -18.85 -7.54
C ARG A 312 -1.43 -18.01 -6.33
N HIS A 313 -2.69 -18.05 -5.89
CA HIS A 313 -3.17 -17.43 -4.66
C HIS A 313 -2.49 -18.00 -3.43
N ALA A 314 -2.40 -19.33 -3.30
CA ALA A 314 -1.70 -19.97 -2.19
C ALA A 314 -0.21 -19.57 -2.13
N ILE A 315 0.48 -19.56 -3.27
CA ILE A 315 1.87 -19.12 -3.37
C ILE A 315 2.00 -17.63 -3.01
N GLY A 316 1.17 -16.77 -3.61
CA GLY A 316 1.16 -15.33 -3.35
C GLY A 316 0.95 -15.00 -1.87
N ARG A 317 -0.01 -15.67 -1.22
CA ARG A 317 -0.25 -15.56 0.23
C ARG A 317 0.96 -15.97 1.04
N LYS A 318 1.57 -17.11 0.74
CA LYS A 318 2.76 -17.57 1.48
C LYS A 318 3.88 -16.53 1.43
N LEU A 319 4.15 -15.98 0.25
CA LEU A 319 5.23 -15.00 0.05
C LEU A 319 4.94 -13.70 0.79
N MET A 320 3.69 -13.24 0.73
CA MET A 320 3.23 -12.08 1.49
C MET A 320 3.43 -12.30 3.00
N THR A 321 3.09 -13.48 3.51
CA THR A 321 3.30 -13.85 4.92
C THR A 321 4.78 -13.89 5.29
N ASP A 322 5.61 -14.57 4.50
CA ASP A 322 7.05 -14.71 4.76
C ASP A 322 7.73 -13.33 4.82
N GLU A 323 7.38 -12.44 3.89
CA GLU A 323 7.89 -11.07 3.82
C GLU A 323 7.48 -10.24 5.04
N LEU A 324 6.21 -10.32 5.46
CA LEU A 324 5.71 -9.63 6.65
C LEU A 324 6.46 -10.11 7.90
N VAL A 325 6.59 -11.41 8.09
CA VAL A 325 7.30 -12.00 9.23
C VAL A 325 8.76 -11.56 9.26
N ALA A 326 9.46 -11.59 8.11
CA ALA A 326 10.86 -11.17 8.02
C ALA A 326 11.04 -9.70 8.42
N ARG A 327 10.15 -8.81 7.94
CA ARG A 327 10.18 -7.38 8.28
C ARG A 327 9.94 -7.14 9.76
N PHE A 328 8.98 -7.82 10.37
CA PHE A 328 8.72 -7.68 11.81
C PHE A 328 9.88 -8.20 12.67
N LYS A 329 10.51 -9.31 12.29
CA LYS A 329 11.71 -9.80 12.97
C LYS A 329 12.83 -8.74 12.93
N SER A 330 13.04 -8.10 11.78
CA SER A 330 13.98 -6.98 11.65
C SER A 330 13.61 -5.80 12.55
N LEU A 331 12.34 -5.37 12.55
CA LEU A 331 11.85 -4.30 13.44
C LEU A 331 12.10 -4.61 14.91
N ARG A 332 11.80 -5.84 15.36
CA ARG A 332 12.01 -6.26 16.76
C ARG A 332 13.48 -6.16 17.20
N THR A 333 14.44 -6.35 16.28
CA THR A 333 15.87 -6.15 16.60
C THR A 333 16.27 -4.69 16.74
N HIS A 334 15.51 -3.75 16.16
CA HIS A 334 15.78 -2.31 16.26
C HIS A 334 15.14 -1.65 17.50
N PHE A 335 14.21 -2.33 18.19
CA PHE A 335 13.50 -1.83 19.37
C PHE A 335 13.90 -2.52 20.69
N LYS A 336 14.92 -3.38 20.67
CA LYS A 336 15.61 -3.86 21.88
C LYS A 336 16.77 -2.95 22.22
#